data_AF-A0A3N5SKA4-F1
#
_entry.id   AF-A0A3N5SKA4-F1
#
_cell.length_a   1.000
_cell.length_b   1.000
_cell.length_c   1.000
_cell.angle_alpha   90.00
_cell.angle_beta   90.00
_cell.angle_gamma   90.00
#
_symmetry.space_group_name_H-M   'P 1'
#
loop_
_entity.id
_entity.type
_entity.pdbx_description
1 polymer ?
#
loop_
_entity_poly.entity_id
_entity_poly.type
_entity_poly.pdbx_seq_one_letter_code
_entity_poly.pdbx_strand_id
1 'polypeptide(L)'
;MYFISLVQDITARKTADEDKRKLESQLQQAQKMEAIGSLAGGIAHDFNNILSAIIGFTELSMLSEGAPVDYLREAMKAANRAKDLVKQILSFSRQTDDQRMPVHVGMVVTEIAKFLRA
;
A
#
# COMPACT_ATOMS: atom_id res chain seq x y z
N MET A 1 16.41 -6.45 67.37
CA MET A 1 16.67 -6.96 66.01
C MET A 1 16.61 -5.77 65.07
N TYR A 2 17.72 -5.40 64.42
CA TYR A 2 17.76 -4.25 63.52
C TYR A 2 17.58 -4.73 62.07
N PHE A 3 16.72 -4.06 61.32
CA PHE A 3 16.59 -4.24 59.87
C PHE A 3 17.31 -3.10 59.15
N ILE A 4 18.07 -3.44 58.12
CA ILE A 4 18.70 -2.49 57.20
C ILE A 4 17.96 -2.61 55.87
N SER A 5 17.48 -1.49 55.33
CA SER A 5 16.93 -1.42 53.97
C SER A 5 17.81 -0.53 53.09
N LEU A 6 18.10 -0.99 51.88
CA LEU A 6 18.70 -0.20 50.81
C LEU A 6 17.61 0.20 49.81
N VAL A 7 17.47 1.50 49.56
CA VAL A 7 16.60 2.05 48.52
C VAL A 7 17.49 2.69 47.47
N GLN A 8 17.36 2.24 46.22
CA GLN A 8 18.01 2.85 45.08
C GLN A 8 16.94 3.39 44.14
N ASP A 9 17.11 4.63 43.70
CA ASP A 9 16.26 5.19 42.65
C ASP A 9 16.57 4.50 41.32
N ILE A 10 15.57 3.82 40.77
CA ILE A 10 15.64 3.10 39.49
C ILE A 10 14.81 3.78 38.40
N THR A 11 14.25 4.97 38.67
CA THR A 11 13.29 5.65 37.79
C THR A 11 13.91 5.90 36.42
N ALA A 12 15.13 6.48 36.38
CA ALA A 12 15.84 6.75 35.13
C ALA A 12 16.11 5.48 34.29
N ARG A 13 16.47 4.38 34.96
CA ARG A 13 16.70 3.10 34.29
C ARG A 13 15.40 2.52 33.72
N LYS A 14 14.31 2.57 34.49
CA LYS A 14 12.98 2.12 34.07
C LYS A 14 12.49 2.89 32.84
N THR A 15 12.59 4.22 32.85
CA THR A 15 12.21 5.06 31.70
C THR A 15 13.05 4.76 30.47
N ALA A 16 14.38 4.62 30.62
CA ALA A 16 15.24 4.26 29.50
C ALA A 16 14.91 2.86 28.92
N ASP A 17 14.60 1.88 29.77
CA ASP A 17 14.17 0.55 29.33
C ASP A 17 12.81 0.59 28.60
N GLU A 18 11.88 1.44 29.03
CA GLU A 18 10.58 1.65 28.38
C GLU A 18 10.72 2.34 27.02
N ASP A 19 11.53 3.40 26.93
CA ASP A 19 11.82 4.12 25.70
C ASP A 19 12.52 3.20 24.68
N LYS A 20 13.49 2.40 25.15
CA LYS A 20 14.16 1.40 24.32
C LYS A 20 13.17 0.39 23.74
N ARG A 21 12.28 -0.17 24.57
CA ARG A 21 11.26 -1.13 24.10
C ARG A 21 10.32 -0.51 23.07
N LYS A 22 9.94 0.76 23.26
CA LYS A 22 9.10 1.50 22.31
C LYS A 22 9.80 1.68 20.97
N LEU A 23 11.07 2.08 20.99
CA LEU A 23 11.89 2.23 19.79
C LEU A 23 12.11 0.90 19.06
N GLU A 24 12.39 -0.18 19.79
CA GLU A 24 12.52 -1.53 19.23
C GLU A 24 11.22 -1.98 18.54
N SER A 25 10.07 -1.72 19.17
CA SER A 25 8.76 -2.01 18.57
C SER A 25 8.50 -1.19 17.31
N GLN A 26 8.85 0.10 17.31
CA GLN A 26 8.73 0.95 16.13
C GLN A 26 9.65 0.49 14.99
N LEU A 27 10.89 0.09 15.32
CA LEU A 27 11.85 -0.42 14.35
C LEU A 27 11.36 -1.73 13.71
N GLN A 28 10.86 -2.67 14.51
CA GLN A 28 10.28 -3.91 13.99
C GLN A 28 9.08 -3.64 13.08
N GLN A 29 8.22 -2.70 13.44
CA GLN A 29 7.08 -2.31 12.61
C GLN A 29 7.53 -1.67 11.29
N ALA A 30 8.56 -0.82 11.31
CA ALA A 30 9.13 -0.21 10.12
C ALA A 30 9.71 -1.26 9.16
N GLN A 31 10.51 -2.20 9.68
CA GLN A 31 11.08 -3.32 8.90
C GLN A 31 10.00 -4.21 8.29
N LYS A 32 8.92 -4.47 9.04
CA LYS A 32 7.77 -5.21 8.52
C LYS A 32 7.11 -4.49 7.34
N MET A 33 6.94 -3.17 7.44
CA MET A 33 6.37 -2.38 6.35
C MET A 33 7.29 -2.29 5.13
N GLU A 34 8.60 -2.20 5.33
CA GLU A 34 9.58 -2.25 4.25
C GLU A 34 9.52 -3.58 3.48
N ALA A 35 9.46 -4.70 4.20
CA ALA A 35 9.33 -6.03 3.60
C ALA A 35 8.01 -6.18 2.81
N ILE A 36 6.88 -5.69 3.37
CA ILE A 36 5.59 -5.66 2.68
C ILE A 36 5.68 -4.80 1.41
N GLY A 37 6.35 -3.64 1.50
CA GLY A 37 6.51 -2.74 0.37
C GLY A 37 7.33 -3.34 -0.77
N SER A 38 8.45 -3.99 -0.44
CA SER A 38 9.28 -4.70 -1.43
C SER A 38 8.50 -5.82 -2.13
N LEU A 39 7.77 -6.63 -1.35
CA LEU A 39 6.97 -7.73 -1.87
C LEU A 39 5.82 -7.23 -2.77
N ALA A 40 5.11 -6.17 -2.36
CA ALA A 40 4.05 -5.56 -3.15
C ALA A 40 4.59 -4.94 -4.45
N GLY A 41 5.81 -4.38 -4.44
CA GLY A 41 6.49 -3.89 -5.64
C GLY A 41 6.72 -4.99 -6.69
N GLY A 42 7.24 -6.14 -6.25
CA GLY A 42 7.44 -7.31 -7.11
C GLY A 42 6.12 -7.86 -7.67
N ILE A 43 5.12 -8.06 -6.81
CA ILE A 43 3.80 -8.55 -7.23
C ILE A 43 3.16 -7.60 -8.25
N ALA A 44 3.23 -6.29 -8.01
CA ALA A 44 2.63 -5.30 -8.89
C ALA A 44 3.31 -5.24 -10.26
N HIS A 45 4.63 -5.42 -10.31
CA HIS A 45 5.35 -5.55 -11.57
C HIS A 45 4.83 -6.75 -12.38
N ASP A 46 4.68 -7.91 -11.74
CA ASP A 46 4.20 -9.12 -12.41
C ASP A 46 2.75 -9.00 -12.88
N PHE A 47 1.89 -8.37 -12.09
CA PHE A 47 0.52 -8.04 -12.51
C PHE A 47 0.50 -7.11 -13.72
N ASN A 48 1.34 -6.08 -13.75
CA ASN A 48 1.43 -5.18 -14.90
C ASN A 48 1.90 -5.91 -16.17
N ASN A 49 2.78 -6.91 -16.05
CA ASN A 49 3.20 -7.73 -17.19
C ASN A 49 2.02 -8.53 -17.76
N ILE A 50 1.24 -9.19 -16.89
CA ILE A 50 0.06 -9.94 -17.28
C ILE A 50 -1.00 -9.02 -17.92
N LEU A 51 -1.29 -7.88 -17.28
CA LEU A 51 -2.27 -6.92 -17.80
C LEU A 51 -1.85 -6.32 -19.14
N SER A 52 -0.56 -6.03 -19.32
CA SER A 52 -0.05 -5.52 -20.60
C SER A 52 -0.26 -6.52 -21.74
N ALA A 53 -0.04 -7.81 -21.48
CA ALA A 53 -0.33 -8.87 -22.45
C ALA A 53 -1.83 -8.98 -22.76
N ILE A 54 -2.69 -8.98 -21.73
CA ILE A 54 -4.14 -9.03 -21.89
C ILE A 54 -4.63 -7.85 -22.72
N ILE A 55 -4.19 -6.63 -22.40
CA ILE A 55 -4.55 -5.41 -23.12
C ILE A 55 -4.08 -5.52 -24.57
N GLY A 56 -2.81 -5.85 -24.81
CA GLY A 56 -2.25 -5.95 -26.16
C GLY A 56 -2.97 -6.98 -27.03
N PHE A 57 -3.24 -8.18 -26.50
CA PHE A 57 -4.01 -9.20 -27.24
C PHE A 57 -5.46 -8.79 -27.47
N THR A 58 -6.08 -8.08 -26.52
CA THR A 58 -7.45 -7.57 -26.69
C THR A 58 -7.49 -6.52 -27.79
N GLU A 59 -6.54 -5.57 -27.82
CA GLU A 59 -6.42 -4.55 -28.88
C GLU A 59 -6.23 -5.20 -30.26
N LEU A 60 -5.32 -6.17 -30.38
CA LEU A 60 -5.10 -6.91 -31.62
C LEU A 60 -6.35 -7.68 -32.07
N SER A 61 -7.07 -8.29 -31.13
CA SER A 61 -8.30 -9.03 -31.42
C SER A 61 -9.42 -8.12 -31.95
N MET A 62 -9.47 -6.85 -31.52
CA MET A 62 -10.45 -5.88 -32.00
C MET A 62 -10.23 -5.48 -33.47
N LEU A 63 -9.03 -5.70 -34.02
CA LEU A 63 -8.71 -5.44 -35.43
C LEU A 63 -9.15 -6.59 -36.36
N SER A 64 -9.56 -7.73 -35.80
CA SER A 64 -9.97 -8.90 -36.59
C SER A 64 -11.39 -8.75 -37.15
N GLU A 65 -11.60 -9.23 -38.37
CA GLU A 65 -12.90 -9.22 -39.02
C GLU A 65 -13.87 -10.18 -38.32
N GLY A 66 -15.10 -9.73 -38.03
CA GLY A 66 -16.08 -10.50 -37.25
C GLY A 66 -15.80 -10.54 -35.74
N ALA A 67 -14.87 -9.73 -35.22
CA ALA A 67 -14.57 -9.70 -33.81
C ALA A 67 -15.79 -9.31 -32.95
N PRO A 68 -15.97 -9.93 -31.77
CA PRO A 68 -17.00 -9.54 -30.80
C PRO A 68 -16.60 -8.24 -30.07
N VAL A 69 -16.60 -7.12 -30.79
CA VAL A 69 -16.03 -5.83 -30.36
C VAL A 69 -16.58 -5.36 -29.00
N ASP A 70 -17.87 -5.55 -28.73
CA ASP A 70 -18.47 -5.11 -27.46
C ASP A 70 -17.94 -5.92 -26.26
N TYR A 71 -17.76 -7.22 -26.40
CA TYR A 71 -17.15 -8.05 -25.35
C TYR A 71 -15.66 -7.68 -25.15
N LEU A 72 -14.95 -7.40 -26.24
CA LEU A 72 -13.54 -6.97 -26.17
C LEU A 72 -13.39 -5.59 -25.50
N ARG A 73 -14.34 -4.66 -25.71
CA ARG A 73 -14.37 -3.38 -24.97
C ARG A 73 -14.60 -3.59 -23.48
N GLU A 74 -15.48 -4.49 -23.09
CA GLU A 74 -15.70 -4.80 -21.67
C GLU A 74 -14.48 -5.46 -21.03
N ALA A 75 -13.80 -6.37 -21.75
CA ALA A 75 -12.52 -6.93 -21.32
C ALA A 75 -11.45 -5.84 -21.14
N MET A 76 -11.38 -4.88 -22.07
CA MET A 76 -10.48 -3.73 -22.00
C MET A 76 -10.77 -2.84 -20.79
N LYS A 77 -12.05 -2.56 -20.50
CA LYS A 77 -12.46 -1.80 -19.31
C LYS A 77 -12.05 -2.53 -18.02
N ALA A 78 -12.27 -3.84 -17.95
CA ALA A 78 -11.89 -4.65 -16.80
C ALA A 78 -10.37 -4.67 -16.58
N ALA A 79 -9.58 -4.82 -17.65
CA ALA A 79 -8.12 -4.79 -17.58
C ALA A 79 -7.59 -3.43 -17.10
N ASN A 80 -8.17 -2.33 -17.60
CA ASN A 80 -7.80 -0.99 -17.13
C ASN A 80 -8.15 -0.78 -15.65
N ARG A 81 -9.33 -1.25 -15.20
CA ARG A 81 -9.69 -1.21 -13.78
C ARG A 81 -8.73 -2.01 -12.91
N ALA A 82 -8.30 -3.19 -13.37
CA ALA A 82 -7.31 -4.00 -12.67
C ALA A 82 -5.95 -3.28 -12.57
N LYS A 83 -5.52 -2.58 -13.64
CA LYS A 83 -4.31 -1.75 -13.63
C LYS A 83 -4.40 -0.63 -12.58
N ASP A 84 -5.54 0.03 -12.47
CA ASP A 84 -5.75 1.07 -11.45
C ASP A 84 -5.67 0.52 -10.02
N LEU A 85 -6.23 -0.67 -9.77
CA LEU A 85 -6.13 -1.34 -8.47
C LEU A 85 -4.67 -1.68 -8.11
N VAL A 86 -3.89 -2.20 -9.07
CA VAL A 86 -2.46 -2.48 -8.87
C VAL A 86 -1.69 -1.20 -8.53
N LYS A 87 -2.03 -0.08 -9.20
CA LYS A 87 -1.44 1.23 -8.90
C LYS A 87 -1.78 1.71 -7.48
N GLN A 88 -3.00 1.51 -7.01
CA GLN A 88 -3.40 1.85 -5.64
C GLN A 88 -2.64 1.03 -4.59
N ILE A 89 -2.45 -0.27 -4.83
CA ILE A 89 -1.66 -1.15 -3.94
C ILE A 89 -0.21 -0.66 -3.86
N LEU A 90 0.39 -0.31 -5.00
CA LEU A 90 1.74 0.26 -5.07
C LEU A 90 1.87 1.58 -4.32
N SER A 91 0.88 2.47 -4.41
CA SER A 91 0.86 3.73 -3.68
C SER A 91 0.83 3.52 -2.17
N PHE A 92 0.15 2.49 -1.68
CA PHE A 92 0.14 2.14 -0.25
C PHE A 92 1.44 1.48 0.21
N SER A 93 2.10 0.74 -0.70
CA SER A 93 3.34 0.01 -0.44
C SER A 93 4.59 0.88 -0.51
N ARG A 94 4.55 2.00 -1.25
CA ARG A 94 5.68 2.93 -1.34
C ARG A 94 5.74 3.79 -0.09
N GLN A 95 6.85 3.65 0.64
CA GLN A 95 7.33 4.65 1.59
C GLN A 95 7.89 5.84 0.77
N THR A 96 7.05 6.51 -0.01
CA THR A 96 7.45 7.75 -0.66
C THR A 96 7.64 8.81 0.43
N ASP A 97 8.71 9.60 0.34
CA ASP A 97 8.78 10.90 1.02
C ASP A 97 7.50 11.66 0.67
N ASP A 98 6.56 11.69 1.60
CA ASP A 98 5.28 12.35 1.45
C ASP A 98 5.58 13.84 1.34
N GLN A 99 5.62 14.36 0.11
CA GLN A 99 5.59 15.80 -0.08
C GLN A 99 4.24 16.29 0.43
N ARG A 100 4.23 16.79 1.66
CA ARG A 100 3.05 17.43 2.24
C ARG A 100 2.69 18.63 1.40
N MET A 101 1.65 18.46 0.58
CA MET A 101 1.03 19.53 -0.19
C MET A 101 -0.35 19.86 0.38
N PRO A 102 -0.81 21.12 0.31
CA PRO A 102 -2.17 21.46 0.67
C PRO A 102 -3.17 20.65 -0.18
N VAL A 103 -4.07 19.91 0.47
CA VAL A 103 -5.08 19.09 -0.22
C VAL A 103 -6.47 19.60 0.10
N HIS A 104 -7.33 19.70 -0.92
CA HIS A 104 -8.72 20.10 -0.74
C HIS A 104 -9.56 18.90 -0.28
N VAL A 105 -9.75 18.78 1.04
CA VAL A 105 -10.43 17.65 1.70
C VAL A 105 -11.80 17.34 1.08
N GLY A 106 -12.57 18.37 0.68
CA GLY A 106 -13.88 18.16 0.04
C GLY A 106 -13.84 17.37 -1.28
N MET A 107 -12.74 17.44 -2.04
CA MET A 107 -12.59 16.67 -3.28
C MET A 107 -12.29 15.20 -2.97
N VAL A 108 -11.41 14.95 -2.00
CA VAL A 108 -11.05 13.60 -1.55
C VAL A 108 -12.26 12.85 -1.01
N VAL A 109 -13.07 13.51 -0.18
CA VAL A 109 -14.30 12.91 0.38
C VAL A 109 -15.31 12.56 -0.73
N THR A 110 -15.47 13.43 -1.72
CA THR A 110 -16.40 13.19 -2.84
C THR A 110 -15.95 12.02 -3.71
N GLU A 111 -14.64 11.88 -3.93
CA GLU A 111 -14.05 10.78 -4.69
C GLU A 111 -14.22 9.43 -3.98
N ILE A 112 -13.94 9.39 -2.67
CA ILE A 112 -14.13 8.17 -1.85
C ILE A 112 -15.62 7.80 -1.76
N ALA A 113 -16.52 8.79 -1.62
CA ALA A 113 -17.96 8.54 -1.58
C ALA A 113 -18.51 7.92 -2.87
N LYS A 114 -17.90 8.21 -4.03
CA LYS A 114 -18.25 7.56 -5.31
C LYS A 114 -17.83 6.09 -5.34
N PHE A 115 -16.67 5.77 -4.75
CA PHE A 115 -16.20 4.39 -4.63
C PHE A 115 -17.09 3.51 -3.74
N LEU A 116 -17.70 4.08 -2.69
CA LEU A 116 -18.59 3.35 -1.77
C LEU A 116 -20.02 3.12 -2.31
N ARG A 117 -20.36 3.71 -3.46
CA ARG A 117 -21.71 3.64 -4.07
C ARG A 117 -21.79 2.70 -5.29
N ALA A 118 -20.70 2.00 -5.60
CA ALA A 118 -20.63 0.95 -6.63
C ALA A 118 -20.58 -0.43 -5.98
#